data_AF-A0A524GM53-F1
#
_entry.id   AF-A0A524GM53-F1
#
_cell.length_a   1.000
_cell.length_b   1.000
_cell.length_c   1.000
_cell.angle_alpha   90.00
_cell.angle_beta   90.00
_cell.angle_gamma   90.00
#
_symmetry.space_group_name_H-M   'P 1'
#
loop_
_entity.id
_entity.type
_entity.pdbx_description
1 polymer ?
#
loop_
_entity_poly.entity_id
_entity_poly.type
_entity_poly.pdbx_seq_one_letter_code
_entity_poly.pdbx_strand_id
1 'polypeptide(L)'
;MKNILSVSVGSSQRDHTTVHTFLGQECQISRQGTDGDYDRAIQMYRDFDGKVDAFGVGGLEFYIKVADKRYYMRDVKRVAQAVKISKVGD
;
A
#
# COMPACT_ATOMS: atom_id res chain seq x y z
N MET A 1 18.37 8.08 -1.20
CA MET A 1 17.49 7.16 -1.94
C MET A 1 16.20 7.00 -1.16
N LYS A 2 15.05 7.11 -1.81
CA LYS A 2 13.73 6.94 -1.21
C LYS A 2 13.23 5.51 -1.40
N ASN A 3 12.57 4.96 -0.39
CA ASN A 3 12.04 3.60 -0.41
C ASN A 3 10.51 3.63 -0.43
N ILE A 4 9.91 3.04 -1.47
CA ILE A 4 8.47 2.97 -1.66
C ILE A 4 8.06 1.50 -1.74
N LEU A 5 7.06 1.11 -0.94
CA LEU A 5 6.54 -0.25 -0.92
C LEU A 5 5.05 -0.26 -1.22
N SER A 6 4.65 -1.02 -2.23
CA SER A 6 3.25 -1.37 -2.47
C SER A 6 2.96 -2.78 -1.95
N VAL A 7 2.02 -2.89 -1.01
CA VAL A 7 1.56 -4.18 -0.47
C VAL A 7 0.22 -4.51 -1.11
N SER A 8 0.18 -5.58 -1.89
CA SER A 8 -0.98 -6.00 -2.66
C SER A 8 -1.52 -7.32 -2.13
N VAL A 9 -2.84 -7.42 -1.97
CA VAL A 9 -3.52 -8.69 -1.66
C VAL A 9 -3.48 -9.68 -2.83
N GLY A 10 -3.24 -9.21 -4.05
CA GLY A 10 -3.05 -10.08 -5.22
C GLY A 10 -1.75 -10.91 -5.19
N SER A 11 -1.54 -11.71 -6.24
CA SER A 11 -0.45 -12.70 -6.28
C SER A 11 0.96 -12.12 -6.13
N SER A 12 1.82 -12.87 -5.44
CA SER A 12 3.28 -12.66 -5.32
C SER A 12 4.05 -12.95 -6.62
N GLN A 13 3.45 -13.65 -7.59
CA GLN A 13 4.09 -13.89 -8.90
C GLN A 13 4.37 -12.60 -9.69
N ARG A 14 3.74 -11.48 -9.31
CA ARG A 14 3.95 -10.14 -9.89
C ARG A 14 4.86 -9.27 -9.02
N ASP A 15 5.56 -9.87 -8.08
CA ASP A 15 6.46 -9.14 -7.20
C ASP A 15 7.66 -8.66 -7.98
N HIS A 16 7.95 -7.38 -7.81
CA HIS A 16 8.93 -6.69 -8.63
C HIS A 16 9.50 -5.52 -7.85
N THR A 17 10.78 -5.24 -8.09
CA THR A 17 11.48 -4.08 -7.55
C THR A 17 12.21 -3.38 -8.67
N THR A 18 12.09 -2.06 -8.74
CA THR A 18 12.83 -1.23 -9.69
C THR A 18 13.42 -0.02 -8.98
N VAL A 19 14.45 0.56 -9.58
CA VAL A 19 15.04 1.83 -9.15
C VAL A 19 14.91 2.82 -10.30
N HIS A 20 14.32 3.97 -10.01
CA HIS A 20 14.17 5.07 -10.97
C HIS A 20 14.44 6.42 -10.30
N THR A 21 14.94 7.36 -11.09
CA THR A 21 15.19 8.73 -10.63
C THR A 21 14.03 9.62 -11.05
N PHE A 22 13.35 10.21 -10.06
CA PHE A 22 12.26 11.16 -10.26
C PHE A 22 12.70 12.52 -9.73
N LEU A 23 12.66 13.56 -10.56
CA LEU A 23 13.00 14.93 -10.15
C LEU A 23 14.37 15.04 -9.46
N GLY A 24 15.36 14.25 -9.90
CA GLY A 24 16.69 14.18 -9.28
C GLY A 24 16.77 13.35 -7.99
N GLN A 25 15.67 12.78 -7.51
CA GLN A 25 15.64 11.86 -6.37
C GLN A 25 15.56 10.41 -6.84
N GLU A 26 16.56 9.60 -6.47
CA GLU A 26 16.52 8.16 -6.68
C GLU A 26 15.51 7.50 -5.75
N CYS A 27 14.63 6.68 -6.31
CA CYS A 27 13.55 5.98 -5.64
C CYS A 27 13.62 4.49 -5.97
N GLN A 28 13.71 3.65 -4.94
CA GLN A 28 13.48 2.21 -5.05
C GLN A 28 12.00 1.94 -4.80
N ILE A 29 11.33 1.33 -5.77
CA ILE A 29 9.91 1.02 -5.74
C ILE A 29 9.73 -0.49 -5.80
N SER A 30 9.10 -1.05 -4.78
CA SER A 30 8.82 -2.50 -4.69
C SER A 30 7.32 -2.75 -4.61
N ARG A 31 6.84 -3.78 -5.30
CA ARG A 31 5.50 -4.33 -5.12
C ARG A 31 5.62 -5.73 -4.54
N GLN A 32 4.89 -6.02 -3.47
CA GLN A 32 4.87 -7.33 -2.79
C GLN A 32 3.44 -7.84 -2.64
N GLY A 33 3.21 -9.07 -3.06
CA GLY A 33 1.93 -9.76 -3.06
C GLY A 33 1.77 -10.61 -1.81
N THR A 34 0.53 -10.82 -1.38
CA THR A 34 0.21 -11.70 -0.23
C THR A 34 -0.68 -12.88 -0.61
N ASP A 35 -0.88 -13.13 -1.90
CA ASP A 35 -1.58 -14.32 -2.43
C ASP A 35 -2.98 -14.53 -1.83
N GLY A 36 -3.71 -13.43 -1.60
CA GLY A 36 -5.05 -13.43 -1.02
C GLY A 36 -5.08 -13.32 0.51
N ASP A 37 -3.93 -13.44 1.18
CA ASP A 37 -3.84 -13.31 2.64
C ASP A 37 -3.85 -11.83 3.05
N TYR A 38 -5.02 -11.38 3.48
CA TYR A 38 -5.22 -10.01 3.92
C TYR A 38 -4.54 -9.73 5.28
N ASP A 39 -4.49 -10.70 6.17
CA ASP A 39 -3.89 -10.51 7.50
C ASP A 39 -2.37 -10.36 7.37
N ARG A 40 -1.75 -11.12 6.46
CA ARG A 40 -0.36 -10.92 6.05
C ARG A 40 -0.12 -9.53 5.47
N ALA A 41 -1.03 -9.02 4.63
CA ALA A 41 -0.89 -7.66 4.09
C ALA A 41 -0.90 -6.61 5.20
N ILE A 42 -1.83 -6.71 6.15
CA ILE A 42 -1.88 -5.81 7.31
C ILE A 42 -0.61 -5.92 8.16
N GLN A 43 -0.10 -7.13 8.38
CA GLN A 43 1.13 -7.32 9.13
C GLN A 43 2.32 -6.65 8.43
N MET A 44 2.43 -6.77 7.11
CA MET A 44 3.46 -6.08 6.34
C MET A 44 3.35 -4.55 6.46
N TYR A 45 2.15 -3.98 6.41
CA TYR A 45 1.99 -2.54 6.66
C TYR A 45 2.53 -2.13 8.02
N ARG A 46 2.25 -2.90 9.08
CA ARG A 46 2.79 -2.62 10.43
C ARG A 46 4.30 -2.77 10.50
N ASP A 47 4.83 -3.82 9.88
CA ASP A 47 6.25 -4.15 9.95
C ASP A 47 7.13 -3.13 9.23
N PHE A 48 6.60 -2.50 8.17
CA PHE A 48 7.31 -1.54 7.33
C PHE A 48 6.94 -0.07 7.62
N ASP A 49 5.91 0.20 8.42
CA ASP A 49 5.57 1.56 8.81
C ASP A 49 6.74 2.22 9.55
N GLY A 50 7.12 3.42 9.11
CA GLY A 50 8.31 4.13 9.58
C GLY A 50 9.65 3.61 9.02
N LYS A 51 9.66 2.48 8.29
CA LYS A 51 10.86 1.95 7.60
C LYS A 51 10.90 2.28 6.11
N VAL A 52 9.74 2.60 5.52
CA VAL A 52 9.61 3.08 4.15
C VAL A 52 9.20 4.55 4.14
N ASP A 53 9.61 5.29 3.12
CA ASP A 53 9.22 6.70 2.97
C ASP A 53 7.74 6.82 2.60
N ALA A 54 7.24 5.90 1.77
CA ALA A 54 5.84 5.86 1.36
C ALA A 54 5.34 4.43 1.09
N PHE A 55 4.05 4.23 1.33
CA PHE A 55 3.29 3.09 0.83
C PHE A 55 2.48 3.47 -0.41
N GLY A 56 2.49 2.58 -1.40
CA GLY A 56 1.55 2.61 -2.53
C GLY A 56 0.39 1.64 -2.30
N VAL A 57 -0.83 2.16 -2.20
CA VAL A 57 -2.01 1.42 -1.79
C VAL A 57 -3.05 1.45 -2.91
N GLY A 58 -2.87 0.61 -3.92
CA GLY A 58 -3.76 0.55 -5.08
C GLY A 58 -4.93 -0.42 -4.89
N GLY A 59 -6.08 -0.08 -5.48
CA GLY A 59 -7.29 -0.92 -5.48
C GLY A 59 -8.07 -0.91 -4.16
N LEU A 60 -7.85 0.11 -3.33
CA LEU A 60 -8.46 0.29 -2.02
C LEU A 60 -9.15 1.66 -1.94
N GLU A 61 -10.46 1.67 -2.17
CA GLU A 61 -11.27 2.89 -2.09
C GLU A 61 -11.90 3.04 -0.69
N PHE A 62 -11.88 4.23 -0.07
CA PHE A 62 -12.50 4.40 1.26
C PHE A 62 -14.00 4.07 1.25
N TYR A 63 -14.69 4.49 0.19
CA TYR A 63 -16.08 4.18 -0.04
C TYR A 63 -16.41 4.33 -1.53
N ILE A 64 -17.41 3.58 -1.97
CA ILE A 64 -18.11 3.89 -3.23
C ILE A 64 -19.37 4.68 -2.92
N LYS A 65 -19.67 5.71 -3.71
CA LYS A 65 -20.90 6.50 -3.59
C LYS A 65 -21.85 6.15 -4.73
N VAL A 66 -23.08 5.78 -4.38
CA VAL A 66 -24.15 5.50 -5.35
C VAL A 66 -25.34 6.39 -4.98
N ALA A 67 -25.69 7.33 -5.86
CA ALA A 67 -26.63 8.41 -5.60
C ALA A 67 -26.28 9.17 -4.30
N ASP A 68 -27.14 9.12 -3.29
CA ASP A 68 -27.00 9.76 -1.99
C ASP A 68 -26.34 8.85 -0.93
N LYS A 69 -26.09 7.58 -1.24
CA LYS A 69 -25.56 6.59 -0.30
C LYS A 69 -24.05 6.36 -0.45
N ARG A 70 -23.36 6.15 0.67
CA ARG A 70 -21.94 5.78 0.75
C ARG A 70 -21.79 4.37 1.31
N TYR A 71 -20.99 3.54 0.64
CA TYR A 71 -20.67 2.18 1.04
C TYR A 71 -19.19 2.10 1.39
N TYR A 72 -18.90 2.07 2.70
CA TYR A 72 -17.53 2.08 3.20
C TYR A 72 -16.89 0.70 3.12
N MET A 73 -15.65 0.65 2.63
CA MET A 73 -14.87 -0.58 2.57
C MET A 73 -14.16 -0.78 3.92
N ARG A 74 -14.54 -1.86 4.63
CA ARG A 74 -14.04 -2.15 5.99
C ARG A 74 -12.53 -2.39 6.02
N ASP A 75 -11.99 -2.91 4.93
CA ASP A 75 -10.59 -3.27 4.77
C ASP A 75 -9.69 -2.02 4.78
N VAL A 76 -10.10 -0.93 4.13
CA VAL A 76 -9.34 0.33 4.12
C VAL A 76 -9.13 0.87 5.53
N LYS A 77 -10.12 0.70 6.42
CA LYS A 77 -10.00 1.10 7.83
C LYS A 77 -8.85 0.36 8.53
N ARG A 78 -8.63 -0.92 8.22
CA ARG A 78 -7.57 -1.74 8.83
C ARG A 78 -6.19 -1.27 8.38
N VAL A 79 -6.02 -0.96 7.09
CA VAL A 79 -4.76 -0.39 6.54
C VAL A 79 -4.47 0.98 7.17
N ALA A 80 -5.45 1.87 7.20
CA ALA A 80 -5.29 3.20 7.82
C ALA A 80 -5.01 3.12 9.35
N GLN A 81 -5.42 2.03 10.00
CA GLN A 81 -5.05 1.75 11.38
C GLN A 81 -3.64 1.17 11.53
N ALA A 82 -3.13 0.47 10.52
CA ALA A 82 -1.80 -0.13 10.52
C ALA A 82 -0.69 0.88 10.22
N VAL A 83 -0.92 1.84 9.32
CA VAL A 83 0.07 2.86 8.93
C VAL A 83 -0.14 4.15 9.73
N LYS A 84 0.91 4.62 10.42
CA LYS A 84 0.89 5.81 11.29
C LYS A 84 2.02 6.80 10.98
N ILE A 85 3.16 6.34 10.46
CA ILE A 85 4.38 7.14 10.31
C ILE A 85 4.66 7.42 8.84
N SER A 86 4.68 6.39 8.00
CA SER A 86 4.99 6.49 6.58
C SER A 86 3.90 7.23 5.81
N LYS A 87 4.28 7.87 4.69
CA LYS A 87 3.30 8.48 3.78
C LYS A 87 2.51 7.39 3.06
N VAL A 88 1.29 7.71 2.63
CA VAL A 88 0.41 6.79 1.91
C VAL A 88 -0.16 7.51 0.70
N GLY A 89 -0.13 6.85 -0.46
CA GLY A 89 -0.79 7.28 -1.69
C GLY A 89 -1.53 6.12 -2.36
N ASP A 90 -2.65 6.46 -3.00
CA ASP A 90 -3.40 5.63 -3.95
C ASP A 90 -2.95 5.99 -5.38
#